data_AF-M4CBX6-F1
#
_entry.id   AF-M4CBX6-F1
#
_cell.length_a   1.000
_cell.length_b   1.000
_cell.length_c   1.000
_cell.angle_alpha   90.00
_cell.angle_beta   90.00
_cell.angle_gamma   90.00
#
_symmetry.space_group_name_H-M   'P 1'
#
loop_
_entity.id
_entity.type
_entity.pdbx_description
1 polymer ?
#
loop_
_entity_poly.entity_id
_entity_poly.type
_entity_poly.pdbx_seq_one_letter_code
_entity_poly.pdbx_strand_id
1 'polypeptide(L)'
;MGRKKGLPEFEETAPDGFDPANPYKDPVAMVEMREHIVREKWIQIEKAKILREKVKWCYRVEGVNHYQKCRHLVQNYLESTRGVGWGKDHRPISLHGPKPEAVEAE
;
A
#
# COMPACT_ATOMS: atom_id res chain seq x y z
N MET A 1 -18.04 11.66 -34.85
CA MET A 1 -18.22 10.63 -33.81
C MET A 1 -17.13 10.79 -32.76
N GLY A 2 -17.34 11.68 -31.79
CA GLY A 2 -16.36 11.96 -30.74
C GLY A 2 -16.49 10.95 -29.62
N ARG A 3 -15.44 10.15 -29.40
CA ARG A 3 -15.29 9.37 -28.15
C ARG A 3 -15.16 10.37 -27.01
N LYS A 4 -16.21 10.54 -26.20
CA LYS A 4 -16.04 11.09 -24.86
C LYS A 4 -15.08 10.14 -24.14
N LYS A 5 -13.82 10.54 -23.97
CA LYS A 5 -12.88 9.87 -23.05
C LYS A 5 -13.42 10.11 -21.64
N GLY A 6 -14.40 9.30 -21.23
CA GLY A 6 -14.76 9.18 -19.83
C GLY A 6 -13.55 8.59 -19.12
N LEU A 7 -13.12 9.24 -18.03
CA LEU A 7 -12.21 8.61 -17.09
C LEU A 7 -12.90 7.31 -16.62
N PRO A 8 -12.21 6.16 -16.57
CA PRO A 8 -12.81 4.96 -16.01
C PRO A 8 -13.28 5.27 -14.58
N GLU A 9 -14.53 4.95 -14.29
CA GLU A 9 -15.07 5.06 -12.94
C GLU A 9 -14.41 3.97 -12.10
N PHE A 10 -13.71 4.37 -11.04
CA PHE A 10 -13.04 3.44 -10.14
C PHE A 10 -13.97 3.16 -8.98
N GLU A 11 -14.28 1.89 -8.76
CA GLU A 11 -15.03 1.46 -7.57
C GLU A 11 -14.13 1.53 -6.34
N GLU A 12 -14.44 2.46 -5.43
CA GLU A 12 -13.66 2.71 -4.20
C GLU A 12 -14.06 1.78 -3.05
N THR A 13 -15.25 1.17 -3.09
CA THR A 13 -15.80 0.38 -2.00
C THR A 13 -15.63 -1.12 -2.19
N ALA A 14 -15.65 -1.85 -1.06
CA ALA A 14 -15.73 -3.30 -1.08
C ALA A 14 -17.04 -3.76 -1.75
N PRO A 15 -17.03 -4.88 -2.50
CA PRO A 15 -18.24 -5.41 -3.10
C PRO A 15 -19.21 -5.91 -2.03
N ASP A 16 -20.49 -5.67 -2.29
CA ASP A 16 -21.58 -6.05 -1.38
C ASP A 16 -21.82 -7.57 -1.38
N GLY A 17 -22.20 -8.14 -0.23
CA GLY A 17 -22.71 -9.52 -0.16
C GLY A 17 -21.69 -10.64 0.10
N PHE A 18 -20.41 -10.33 0.30
CA PHE A 18 -19.44 -11.35 0.71
C PHE A 18 -19.60 -11.75 2.19
N ASP A 19 -19.77 -13.05 2.45
CA ASP A 19 -19.78 -13.63 3.80
C ASP A 19 -18.38 -14.21 4.14
N PRO A 20 -17.62 -13.59 5.06
CA PRO A 20 -16.31 -14.11 5.47
C PRO A 20 -16.36 -15.49 6.12
N ALA A 21 -17.48 -15.88 6.74
CA ALA A 21 -17.62 -17.18 7.39
C ALA A 21 -17.81 -18.31 6.37
N ASN A 22 -18.41 -18.03 5.21
CA ASN A 22 -18.63 -18.99 4.14
C ASN A 22 -18.19 -18.45 2.77
N PRO A 23 -16.88 -18.32 2.51
CA PRO A 23 -16.35 -17.63 1.33
C PRO A 23 -16.72 -18.26 -0.02
N TYR A 24 -17.12 -19.54 -0.03
CA TYR A 24 -17.40 -20.30 -1.26
C TYR A 24 -18.89 -20.42 -1.56
N LYS A 25 -19.76 -19.82 -0.74
CA LYS A 25 -21.22 -19.91 -0.92
C LYS A 25 -21.69 -19.21 -2.19
N ASP A 26 -21.09 -18.09 -2.53
CA ASP A 26 -21.34 -17.34 -3.76
C ASP A 26 -20.05 -17.18 -4.57
N PRO A 27 -19.91 -17.85 -5.73
CA PRO A 27 -18.69 -17.76 -6.54
C PRO A 27 -18.48 -16.36 -7.12
N VAL A 28 -19.53 -15.55 -7.33
CA VAL A 28 -19.41 -14.20 -7.89
C VAL A 28 -18.83 -13.26 -6.85
N ALA A 29 -19.47 -13.16 -5.68
CA ALA A 29 -18.99 -12.32 -4.57
C ALA A 29 -17.57 -12.69 -4.12
N MET A 30 -17.20 -13.98 -4.21
CA MET A 30 -15.84 -14.45 -3.90
C MET A 30 -14.80 -13.89 -4.87
N VAL A 31 -15.09 -13.88 -6.17
CA VAL A 31 -14.17 -13.34 -7.18
C VAL A 31 -14.06 -11.83 -7.07
N GLU A 32 -15.18 -11.13 -6.92
CA GLU A 32 -15.21 -9.67 -6.73
C GLU A 32 -14.39 -9.26 -5.50
N MET A 33 -14.53 -9.97 -4.39
CA MET A 33 -13.70 -9.71 -3.20
C MET A 33 -12.23 -9.96 -3.42
N ARG A 34 -11.86 -10.98 -4.21
CA ARG A 34 -10.44 -11.20 -4.58
C ARG A 34 -9.90 -10.06 -5.40
N GLU A 35 -10.66 -9.57 -6.37
CA GLU A 35 -10.29 -8.41 -7.18
C GLU A 35 -10.11 -7.16 -6.31
N HIS A 36 -11.03 -6.92 -5.38
CA HIS A 36 -10.93 -5.84 -4.40
C HIS A 36 -9.68 -5.98 -3.51
N ILE A 37 -9.41 -7.16 -2.95
CA ILE A 37 -8.20 -7.39 -2.13
C ILE A 37 -6.92 -7.15 -2.93
N VAL A 38 -6.88 -7.58 -4.20
CA VAL A 38 -5.74 -7.35 -5.07
C VAL A 38 -5.58 -5.85 -5.34
N ARG A 39 -6.67 -5.13 -5.63
CA ARG A 39 -6.69 -3.67 -5.81
C ARG A 39 -6.12 -2.94 -4.58
N GLU A 40 -6.56 -3.30 -3.38
CA GLU A 40 -6.05 -2.72 -2.14
C GLU A 40 -4.56 -2.98 -1.92
N LYS A 41 -4.08 -4.19 -2.28
CA LYS A 41 -2.63 -4.49 -2.27
C LYS A 41 -1.87 -3.61 -3.26
N TRP A 42 -2.42 -3.38 -4.46
CA TRP A 42 -1.83 -2.46 -5.43
C TRP A 42 -1.79 -1.02 -4.92
N ILE A 43 -2.85 -0.55 -4.25
CA ILE A 43 -2.90 0.77 -3.63
C ILE A 43 -1.80 0.92 -2.56
N GLN A 44 -1.60 -0.09 -1.71
CA GLN A 44 -0.53 -0.09 -0.71
C GLN A 44 0.87 -0.06 -1.36
N ILE A 45 1.07 -0.82 -2.45
CA ILE A 45 2.31 -0.79 -3.23
C ILE A 45 2.57 0.61 -3.80
N GLU A 46 1.54 1.22 -4.40
CA GLU A 46 1.68 2.53 -5.04
C GLU A 46 1.93 3.63 -4.00
N LYS A 47 1.27 3.56 -2.84
CA LYS A 47 1.57 4.43 -1.68
C LYS A 47 3.04 4.34 -1.27
N ALA A 48 3.61 3.13 -1.22
CA ALA A 48 5.02 2.93 -0.91
C ALA A 48 5.95 3.50 -2.00
N LYS A 49 5.58 3.41 -3.29
CA LYS A 49 6.33 4.03 -4.39
C LYS A 49 6.32 5.56 -4.30
N ILE A 50 5.18 6.17 -3.98
CA ILE A 50 5.07 7.63 -3.77
C ILE A 50 6.00 8.06 -2.64
N LEU A 51 6.02 7.33 -1.52
CA LEU A 51 6.94 7.61 -0.41
C LEU A 51 8.41 7.45 -0.82
N ARG A 52 8.74 6.45 -1.64
CA ARG A 52 10.08 6.27 -2.20
C ARG A 52 10.51 7.48 -3.04
N GLU A 53 9.63 8.01 -3.89
CA GLU A 53 9.92 9.20 -4.69
C GLU A 53 10.10 10.44 -3.80
N LYS A 54 9.29 10.61 -2.75
CA LYS A 54 9.49 11.68 -1.75
C LYS A 54 10.84 11.58 -1.04
N VAL A 55 11.27 10.37 -0.68
CA VAL A 55 12.61 10.13 -0.10
C VAL A 55 13.68 10.53 -1.10
N LYS A 56 13.63 10.04 -2.35
CA LYS A 56 14.61 10.41 -3.39
C LYS A 56 14.67 11.92 -3.58
N TRP A 57 13.52 12.58 -3.63
CA TRP A 57 13.44 14.03 -3.75
C TRP A 57 14.10 14.74 -2.57
N CYS A 58 13.78 14.34 -1.32
CA CYS A 58 14.39 14.91 -0.12
C CYS A 58 15.92 14.75 -0.11
N TYR A 59 16.42 13.57 -0.51
CA TYR A 59 17.87 13.33 -0.66
C TYR A 59 18.52 14.27 -1.68
N ARG A 60 17.86 14.55 -2.81
CA ARG A 60 18.37 15.49 -3.82
C ARG A 60 18.35 16.94 -3.34
N VAL A 61 17.34 17.34 -2.57
CA VAL A 61 17.16 18.73 -2.12
C VAL A 61 18.07 19.06 -0.93
N GLU A 62 18.14 18.18 0.07
CA GLU A 62 18.85 18.48 1.33
C GLU A 62 20.36 18.23 1.26
N GLY A 63 20.82 17.44 0.27
CA GLY A 63 22.23 17.12 0.10
C GLY A 63 22.82 16.54 1.39
N VAL A 64 23.80 17.22 1.99
CA VAL A 64 24.52 16.76 3.19
C VAL A 64 23.58 16.60 4.42
N ASN A 65 22.49 17.36 4.50
CA ASN A 65 21.57 17.35 5.64
C ASN A 65 20.50 16.25 5.61
N HIS A 66 20.57 15.33 4.63
CA HIS A 66 19.55 14.31 4.43
C HIS A 66 19.35 13.40 5.66
N TYR A 67 20.40 13.18 6.47
CA TYR A 67 20.34 12.32 7.66
C TYR A 67 19.38 12.84 8.74
N GLN A 68 19.30 14.15 8.92
CA GLN A 68 18.43 14.76 9.93
C GLN A 68 17.03 15.00 9.37
N LYS A 69 16.95 15.59 8.17
CA LYS A 69 15.67 16.04 7.62
C LYS A 69 14.87 14.94 6.94
N CYS A 70 15.50 14.00 6.24
CA CYS A 70 14.78 12.96 5.50
C CYS A 70 14.48 11.70 6.33
N ARG A 71 14.94 11.62 7.60
CA ARG A 71 14.79 10.45 8.47
C ARG A 71 13.34 9.98 8.61
N HIS A 72 12.42 10.92 8.87
CA HIS A 72 10.99 10.61 9.04
C HIS A 72 10.36 10.06 7.75
N LEU A 73 10.75 10.58 6.57
CA LEU A 73 10.27 10.06 5.28
C LEU A 73 10.77 8.63 5.03
N VAL A 74 12.03 8.34 5.37
CA VAL A 74 12.61 7.00 5.26
C VAL A 74 11.87 6.04 6.19
N GLN A 75 11.61 6.44 7.44
CA GLN A 75 10.85 5.64 8.39
C GLN A 75 9.44 5.33 7.86
N ASN A 76 8.72 6.34 7.37
CA ASN A 76 7.38 6.17 6.79
C ASN A 76 7.40 5.25 5.56
N TYR A 77 8.41 5.39 4.69
CA TYR A 77 8.60 4.50 3.56
C TYR A 77 8.81 3.05 4.01
N LEU A 78 9.76 2.81 4.93
CA LEU A 78 10.04 1.47 5.46
C LEU A 78 8.80 0.84 6.10
N GLU A 79 8.04 1.62 6.87
CA GLU A 79 6.79 1.17 7.48
C GLU A 79 5.72 0.82 6.46
N SER A 80 5.51 1.66 5.44
CA SER A 80 4.51 1.41 4.39
C SER A 80 4.74 0.11 3.61
N THR A 81 5.96 -0.39 3.63
CA THR A 81 6.33 -1.60 2.89
C THR A 81 6.16 -2.90 3.70
N ARG A 82 5.94 -2.80 5.02
CA ARG A 82 5.72 -3.96 5.90
C ARG A 82 4.40 -4.67 5.56
N GLY A 83 4.40 -5.99 5.51
CA GLY A 83 3.19 -6.79 5.20
C GLY A 83 2.68 -6.77 3.75
N VAL A 84 3.13 -5.84 2.89
CA VAL A 84 2.61 -5.67 1.52
C VAL A 84 3.11 -6.73 0.53
N GLY A 85 4.28 -7.33 0.79
CA GLY A 85 4.92 -8.27 -0.17
C GLY A 85 5.82 -7.62 -1.22
N TRP A 86 5.90 -6.29 -1.24
CA TRP A 86 6.74 -5.54 -2.17
C TRP A 86 8.18 -5.37 -1.67
N GLY A 87 9.15 -5.82 -2.47
CA GLY A 87 10.58 -5.67 -2.18
C GLY A 87 11.04 -6.34 -0.89
N LYS A 88 10.49 -7.53 -0.57
CA LYS A 88 10.85 -8.30 0.64
C LYS A 88 12.35 -8.65 0.65
N ASP A 89 12.90 -9.04 -0.50
CA ASP A 89 14.30 -9.49 -0.59
C ASP A 89 15.31 -8.38 -0.29
N HIS A 90 14.95 -7.13 -0.57
CA HIS A 90 15.79 -5.96 -0.30
C HIS A 90 15.68 -5.45 1.15
N ARG A 91 14.86 -6.07 2.00
CA ARG A 91 14.67 -5.66 3.40
C ARG A 91 15.30 -6.65 4.38
N PRO A 92 15.78 -6.15 5.54
CA PRO A 92 16.14 -7.01 6.67
C PRO A 92 14.96 -7.91 7.06
N ILE A 93 15.25 -9.18 7.37
CA ILE A 93 14.25 -10.19 7.76
C ILE A 93 13.31 -9.69 8.87
N SER A 94 13.83 -8.89 9.82
CA SER A 94 13.03 -8.32 10.92
C SER A 94 11.89 -7.39 10.47
N LEU A 95 11.90 -6.91 9.23
CA LEU A 95 10.90 -5.99 8.66
C LEU A 95 9.97 -6.66 7.64
N HIS A 96 9.95 -8.00 7.58
CA HIS A 96 9.08 -8.75 6.65
C HIS A 96 7.66 -8.91 7.17
N GLY A 97 7.48 -8.88 8.50
CA GLY A 97 6.18 -8.97 9.16
C GLY A 97 5.30 -7.72 8.97
N PRO A 98 4.03 -7.78 9.40
CA PRO A 98 3.18 -6.60 9.49
C PRO A 98 3.78 -5.57 10.45
N LYS A 99 3.35 -4.31 10.33
CA LYS A 99 3.75 -3.26 11.27
C LYS A 99 3.27 -3.69 12.67
N PRO A 100 4.16 -3.76 13.70
CA PRO A 100 3.71 -3.98 15.06
C PRO A 100 2.79 -2.81 15.42
N GLU A 101 1.60 -3.12 15.93
CA GLU A 101 0.70 -2.11 16.45
C GLU A 101 1.46 -1.34 17.53
N ALA A 102 1.44 -0.01 17.43
CA ALA A 102 2.01 0.80 18.48
C ALA A 102 1.19 0.49 19.73
N VAL A 103 1.78 -0.22 20.69
CA VAL A 103 1.24 -0.29 22.04
C VAL A 103 1.25 1.15 22.51
N GLU A 104 0.10 1.81 22.47
CA GLU A 104 -0.07 3.08 23.14
C GLU A 104 0.15 2.78 24.61
N ALA A 105 1.32 3.21 25.11
CA ALA A 105 1.60 3.18 26.53
C ALA A 105 0.68 4.24 27.14
N GLU A 106 -0.44 3.78 27.69
CA GLU A 106 -1.26 4.52 28.64
C GLU A 106 -0.45 4.78 29.93
#